data_AF-A0A1B3JH05-F1
#
_entry.id   AF-A0A1B3JH05-F1
#
_cell.length_a   1.000
_cell.length_b   1.000
_cell.length_c   1.000
_cell.angle_alpha   90.00
_cell.angle_beta   90.00
_cell.angle_gamma   90.00
#
_symmetry.space_group_name_H-M   'P 1'
#
loop_
_entity.id
_entity.type
_entity.pdbx_description
1 polymer ?
#
loop_
_entity_poly.entity_id
_entity_poly.type
_entity_poly.pdbx_seq_one_letter_code
_entity_poly.pdbx_strand_id
1 'polypeptide(L)'
;MTQDPIGLKGGMNLYQFAPNVQAWVDPLGLARFCTRALKALPGSSDIDPNFRGGLDLGFFHEHIFYDDGTNIGYGGDGLFSETSIQGYKCSSTHYDDETMRQAVNNVKNRTKPTLEKADNGEIVIRNNPVFGNDNYSLLMNNCQDFATEVEKDILKIKKVK
;
A
#
# COMPACT_ATOMS: atom_id res chain seq x y z
N MET A 1 20.49 -55.98 37.73
CA MET A 1 20.19 -55.93 36.28
C MET A 1 19.85 -54.47 35.97
N THR A 2 20.85 -53.60 35.80
CA THR A 2 21.73 -53.36 34.63
C THR A 2 21.21 -52.19 33.82
N GLN A 3 21.91 -51.06 33.98
CA GLN A 3 21.98 -49.98 33.01
C GLN A 3 22.72 -50.48 31.77
N ASP A 4 22.26 -50.08 30.58
CA ASP A 4 23.09 -49.71 29.43
C ASP A 4 22.23 -49.05 28.31
N PRO A 5 22.81 -48.32 27.35
CA PRO A 5 22.72 -46.86 27.30
C PRO A 5 22.21 -46.31 25.95
N ILE A 6 22.21 -44.97 25.84
CA ILE A 6 22.29 -44.15 24.63
C ILE A 6 22.39 -44.92 23.29
N GLY A 7 21.38 -44.72 22.44
CA GLY A 7 21.44 -44.96 21.01
C GLY A 7 21.40 -43.63 20.24
N LEU A 8 22.48 -42.86 20.32
CA LEU A 8 22.75 -41.77 19.36
C LEU A 8 23.32 -42.40 18.07
N LYS A 9 22.66 -42.13 16.95
CA LYS A 9 23.10 -42.08 15.53
C LYS A 9 21.97 -42.66 14.66
N GLY A 10 21.36 -41.95 13.73
CA GLY A 10 21.61 -40.66 13.15
C GLY A 10 20.68 -40.56 11.93
N GLY A 11 19.91 -39.50 11.87
CA GLY A 11 19.00 -39.21 10.79
C GLY A 11 18.45 -37.83 11.04
N MET A 12 19.27 -36.82 10.76
CA MET A 12 18.85 -35.42 10.79
C MET A 12 17.72 -35.24 9.77
N ASN A 13 16.48 -35.44 10.19
CA ASN A 13 15.34 -34.91 9.45
C ASN A 13 15.19 -33.45 9.89
N LEU A 14 16.05 -32.61 9.32
CA LEU A 14 16.34 -31.25 9.75
C LEU A 14 15.29 -30.22 9.29
N TYR A 15 14.06 -30.64 8.99
CA TYR A 15 12.89 -29.74 8.95
C TYR A 15 11.65 -30.50 9.43
N GLN A 16 11.68 -30.90 10.70
CA GLN A 16 10.46 -31.14 11.46
C GLN A 16 9.61 -29.87 11.40
N PHE A 17 8.35 -30.02 10.96
CA PHE A 17 7.32 -28.99 11.09
C PHE A 17 7.31 -28.50 12.53
N ALA A 18 7.73 -27.26 12.73
CA ALA A 18 7.72 -26.66 14.05
C ALA A 18 6.26 -26.52 14.50
N PRO A 19 5.84 -27.12 15.63
CA PRO A 19 4.52 -26.88 16.20
C PRO A 19 4.58 -25.55 16.96
N ASN A 20 4.76 -24.48 16.20
CA ASN A 20 4.57 -23.11 16.64
C ASN A 20 4.22 -22.25 15.44
N VAL A 21 3.01 -22.48 14.92
CA VAL A 21 2.23 -21.45 14.25
C VAL A 21 1.81 -20.42 15.31
N GLN A 22 2.78 -19.72 15.89
CA GLN A 22 2.59 -18.33 16.27
C GLN A 22 2.92 -17.56 14.97
N ALA A 23 2.12 -17.66 13.91
CA ALA A 23 0.94 -16.80 13.77
C ALA A 23 0.79 -15.86 14.97
N TRP A 24 1.62 -14.83 15.00
CA TRP A 24 1.19 -13.58 15.58
C TRP A 24 -0.04 -13.15 14.75
N VAL A 25 -1.19 -13.61 15.23
CA VAL A 25 -2.48 -13.03 14.87
C VAL A 25 -2.39 -11.59 15.37
N ASP A 26 -2.25 -10.63 14.46
CA ASP A 26 -2.37 -9.21 14.76
C ASP A 26 -3.86 -8.89 14.94
N PRO A 27 -4.33 -8.53 16.15
CA PRO A 27 -5.74 -8.26 16.40
C PRO A 27 -6.26 -6.94 15.77
N LEU A 28 -5.40 -6.15 15.11
CA LEU A 28 -5.72 -4.83 14.53
C LEU A 28 -5.51 -4.70 13.01
N GLY A 29 -4.94 -5.72 12.34
CA GLY A 29 -4.45 -5.59 10.97
C GLY A 29 -5.48 -5.96 9.89
N LEU A 30 -5.98 -4.98 9.15
CA LEU A 30 -7.13 -5.16 8.26
C LEU A 30 -7.03 -4.34 6.95
N ALA A 31 -6.57 -3.09 7.03
CA ALA A 31 -6.24 -2.32 5.85
C ALA A 31 -5.01 -2.86 5.11
N ARG A 32 -5.07 -2.92 3.79
CA ARG A 32 -3.98 -3.41 2.95
C ARG A 32 -3.93 -2.69 1.60
N PHE A 33 -2.73 -2.64 1.04
CA PHE A 33 -2.54 -2.18 -0.33
C PHE A 33 -2.74 -3.33 -1.31
N CYS A 34 -3.43 -3.04 -2.41
CA CYS A 34 -3.64 -4.00 -3.48
C CYS A 34 -3.36 -3.38 -4.84
N THR A 35 -2.83 -4.19 -5.74
CA THR A 35 -2.44 -3.79 -7.09
C THR A 35 -3.20 -4.58 -8.14
N ARG A 36 -3.48 -3.94 -9.26
CA ARG A 36 -4.14 -4.53 -10.43
C ARG A 36 -3.44 -4.05 -11.69
N ALA A 37 -3.24 -4.93 -12.67
CA ALA A 37 -2.78 -4.53 -13.99
C ALA A 37 -3.77 -3.55 -14.64
N LEU A 38 -3.28 -2.45 -15.21
CA LEU A 38 -4.15 -1.58 -16.00
C LEU A 38 -4.65 -2.33 -17.24
N LYS A 39 -5.94 -2.20 -17.56
CA LYS A 39 -6.57 -2.83 -18.73
C LYS A 39 -5.86 -2.50 -20.05
N ALA A 40 -5.16 -1.37 -20.11
CA ALA A 40 -4.43 -0.89 -21.28
C ALA A 40 -3.11 -1.65 -21.56
N LEU A 41 -2.62 -2.49 -20.63
CA LEU A 41 -1.39 -3.28 -20.80
C LEU A 41 -1.68 -4.78 -20.69
N PRO A 42 -2.08 -5.44 -21.80
CA PRO A 42 -2.25 -6.88 -21.81
C PRO A 42 -0.90 -7.58 -21.56
N GLY A 43 -0.82 -8.40 -20.51
CA GLY A 43 0.34 -9.26 -20.21
C GLY A 43 1.19 -8.87 -19.00
N SER A 44 0.87 -7.81 -18.26
CA SER A 44 1.62 -7.40 -17.04
C SER A 44 1.18 -8.15 -15.76
N SER A 45 0.70 -9.39 -15.88
CA SER A 45 -0.10 -10.07 -14.85
C SER A 45 0.65 -10.52 -13.59
N ASP A 46 1.99 -10.50 -13.55
CA ASP A 46 2.77 -11.24 -12.54
C ASP A 46 3.72 -10.37 -11.71
N ILE A 47 3.26 -9.19 -11.28
CA ILE A 47 3.99 -8.42 -10.27
C ILE A 47 3.58 -8.86 -8.86
N ASP A 48 4.59 -9.12 -8.04
CA ASP A 48 4.46 -9.40 -6.61
C ASP A 48 3.80 -8.18 -5.91
N PRO A 49 2.64 -8.34 -5.27
CA PRO A 49 1.97 -7.24 -4.58
C PRO A 49 2.77 -6.68 -3.38
N ASN A 50 3.83 -7.38 -2.96
CA ASN A 50 4.76 -6.92 -1.93
C ASN A 50 5.92 -6.10 -2.51
N PHE A 51 6.09 -6.07 -3.83
CA PHE A 51 7.11 -5.26 -4.50
C PHE A 51 6.58 -3.85 -4.77
N ARG A 52 6.77 -2.96 -3.80
CA ARG A 52 6.40 -1.53 -3.86
C ARG A 52 7.56 -0.61 -4.29
N GLY A 53 8.67 -1.19 -4.75
CA GLY A 53 9.97 -0.51 -4.87
C GLY A 53 10.50 -0.34 -6.29
N GLY A 54 9.73 -0.65 -7.33
CA GLY A 54 10.20 -0.58 -8.71
C GLY A 54 9.27 0.24 -9.59
N LEU A 55 9.73 1.45 -9.91
CA LEU A 55 9.22 2.31 -10.97
C LEU A 55 7.71 2.59 -10.84
N ASP A 56 7.36 3.67 -10.11
CA ASP A 56 6.03 4.30 -10.01
C ASP A 56 5.55 4.80 -11.40
N LEU A 57 5.54 3.94 -12.42
CA LEU A 57 5.36 4.28 -13.82
C LEU A 57 3.90 4.24 -14.27
N GLY A 58 2.93 4.24 -13.33
CA GLY A 58 1.51 4.23 -13.66
C GLY A 58 1.10 3.01 -14.49
N PHE A 59 1.86 1.90 -14.43
CA PHE A 59 1.57 0.66 -15.19
C PHE A 59 0.58 -0.26 -14.49
N PHE A 60 0.34 0.01 -13.20
CA PHE A 60 -0.59 -0.72 -12.36
C PHE A 60 -1.54 0.29 -11.73
N HIS A 61 -2.73 -0.16 -11.37
CA HIS A 61 -3.59 0.58 -10.48
C HIS A 61 -3.33 0.09 -9.07
N GLU A 62 -2.99 1.02 -8.17
CA GLU A 62 -2.84 0.75 -6.75
C GLU A 62 -4.00 1.33 -5.94
N HIS A 63 -4.45 0.56 -4.96
CA HIS A 63 -5.66 0.85 -4.22
C HIS A 63 -5.53 0.36 -2.77
N ILE A 64 -6.06 1.13 -1.82
CA ILE A 64 -6.10 0.77 -0.40
C ILE A 64 -7.49 0.21 -0.08
N PHE A 65 -7.55 -0.99 0.47
CA PHE A 65 -8.79 -1.61 0.93
C PHE A 65 -8.81 -1.66 2.46
N TYR A 66 -9.96 -1.37 3.04
CA TYR A 66 -10.27 -1.49 4.47
C TYR A 66 -11.22 -2.67 4.70
N ASP A 67 -11.35 -3.10 5.95
CA ASP A 67 -12.16 -4.26 6.29
C ASP A 67 -13.65 -4.00 6.40
N ASP A 68 -14.05 -2.74 6.55
CA ASP A 68 -15.45 -2.35 6.44
C ASP A 68 -15.95 -2.38 4.99
N GLY A 69 -15.13 -2.85 4.05
CA GLY A 69 -15.41 -2.92 2.62
C GLY A 69 -15.23 -1.59 1.90
N THR A 70 -14.93 -0.51 2.63
CA THR A 70 -14.54 0.75 2.02
C THR A 70 -13.13 0.63 1.43
N ASN A 71 -12.82 1.51 0.50
CA ASN A 71 -11.54 1.51 -0.19
C ASN A 71 -11.29 2.90 -0.77
N ILE A 72 -10.02 3.20 -1.04
CA ILE A 72 -9.62 4.45 -1.66
C ILE A 72 -8.44 4.24 -2.61
N GLY A 73 -8.57 4.81 -3.79
CA GLY A 73 -7.55 4.87 -4.82
C GLY A 73 -7.44 6.28 -5.37
N TYR A 74 -6.42 6.49 -6.20
CA TYR A 74 -6.18 7.75 -6.87
C TYR A 74 -5.93 7.51 -8.36
N GLY A 75 -6.58 8.26 -9.24
CA GLY A 75 -6.57 8.03 -10.68
C GLY A 75 -6.66 9.34 -11.47
N GLY A 76 -6.88 9.22 -12.78
CA GLY A 76 -6.96 10.37 -13.69
C GLY A 76 -7.98 11.43 -13.29
N ASP A 77 -9.06 11.03 -12.62
CA ASP A 77 -10.14 11.91 -12.14
C ASP A 77 -10.01 12.27 -10.64
N GLY A 78 -8.86 11.96 -10.02
CA GLY A 78 -8.61 12.20 -8.60
C GLY A 78 -8.87 10.99 -7.70
N LEU A 79 -9.27 11.26 -6.46
CA LEU A 79 -9.55 10.21 -5.46
C LEU A 79 -10.89 9.51 -5.76
N PHE A 80 -10.89 8.19 -5.70
CA PHE A 80 -12.08 7.39 -6.00
C PHE A 80 -12.15 6.10 -5.17
N SER A 81 -13.31 5.45 -5.20
CA SER A 81 -13.53 4.12 -4.63
C SER A 81 -13.94 3.14 -5.71
N GLU A 82 -13.54 1.88 -5.53
CA GLU A 82 -13.93 0.72 -6.29
C GLU A 82 -15.18 0.07 -5.72
N THR A 83 -15.93 -0.56 -6.61
CA THR A 83 -17.12 -1.36 -6.25
C THR A 83 -16.77 -2.78 -5.82
N SER A 84 -15.57 -3.27 -6.18
CA SER A 84 -15.13 -4.63 -5.88
C SER A 84 -13.60 -4.74 -5.88
N ILE A 85 -13.09 -5.61 -5.01
CA ILE A 85 -11.68 -6.02 -4.96
C ILE A 85 -11.31 -7.02 -6.05
N GLN A 86 -12.27 -7.47 -6.87
CA GLN A 86 -12.01 -8.47 -7.91
C GLN A 86 -10.94 -8.00 -8.91
N GLY A 87 -9.93 -8.85 -9.13
CA GLY A 87 -8.81 -8.57 -10.02
C GLY A 87 -7.65 -7.81 -9.36
N TYR A 88 -7.76 -7.48 -8.08
CA TYR A 88 -6.66 -6.97 -7.28
C TYR A 88 -5.87 -8.11 -6.62
N LYS A 89 -4.54 -7.97 -6.58
CA LYS A 89 -3.63 -8.78 -5.77
C LYS A 89 -3.19 -7.93 -4.58
N CYS A 90 -3.45 -8.40 -3.36
CA CYS A 90 -3.17 -7.64 -2.16
C CYS A 90 -1.84 -8.05 -1.52
N SER A 91 -1.15 -7.10 -0.90
CA SER A 91 0.05 -7.36 -0.10
C SER A 91 -0.31 -8.24 1.09
N SER A 92 0.66 -9.06 1.54
CA SER A 92 0.55 -9.78 2.81
C SER A 92 0.74 -8.89 4.02
N THR A 93 1.25 -7.66 3.84
CA THR A 93 1.38 -6.66 4.90
C THR A 93 0.04 -6.02 5.19
N HIS A 94 -0.34 -6.03 6.47
CA HIS A 94 -1.56 -5.41 6.97
C HIS A 94 -1.22 -4.22 7.87
N TYR A 95 -2.15 -3.28 7.95
CA TYR A 95 -2.02 -2.07 8.75
C TYR A 95 -3.27 -1.87 9.61
N ASP A 96 -3.09 -1.21 10.74
CA ASP A 96 -4.17 -0.73 11.59
C ASP A 96 -5.04 0.29 10.84
N ASP A 97 -6.36 0.05 10.84
CA ASP A 97 -7.33 0.84 10.08
C ASP A 97 -7.34 2.32 10.47
N GLU A 98 -7.26 2.63 11.76
CA GLU A 98 -7.24 4.00 12.26
C GLU A 98 -5.98 4.73 11.77
N THR A 99 -4.84 4.07 11.89
CA THR A 99 -3.56 4.59 11.40
C THR A 99 -3.57 4.77 9.88
N MET A 100 -4.11 3.83 9.13
CA MET A 100 -4.24 3.93 7.66
C MET A 100 -5.14 5.11 7.28
N ARG A 101 -6.31 5.27 7.91
CA ARG A 101 -7.23 6.38 7.64
C ARG A 101 -6.62 7.72 7.99
N GLN A 102 -5.89 7.80 9.11
CA GLN A 102 -5.17 9.00 9.48
C GLN A 102 -4.12 9.37 8.43
N ALA A 103 -3.31 8.40 8.00
CA ALA A 103 -2.31 8.60 6.94
C ALA A 103 -2.95 9.04 5.61
N VAL A 104 -4.04 8.38 5.19
CA VAL A 104 -4.80 8.77 3.99
C VAL A 104 -5.32 10.21 4.09
N ASN A 105 -5.87 10.61 5.23
CA ASN A 105 -6.34 11.97 5.44
C ASN A 105 -5.21 13.00 5.40
N ASN A 106 -4.04 12.67 5.96
CA ASN A 106 -2.86 13.54 5.92
C ASN A 106 -2.37 13.73 4.46
N VAL A 107 -2.31 12.65 3.68
CA VAL A 107 -1.88 12.69 2.28
C VAL A 107 -2.89 13.42 1.40
N LYS A 108 -4.19 13.16 1.58
CA LYS A 108 -5.29 13.84 0.87
C LYS A 108 -5.25 15.36 1.05
N ASN A 109 -4.95 15.81 2.27
CA ASN A 109 -4.90 17.24 2.60
C ASN A 109 -3.53 17.88 2.34
N ARG A 110 -2.56 17.13 1.82
CA ARG A 110 -1.24 17.68 1.51
C ARG A 110 -1.34 18.62 0.30
N THR A 111 -0.85 19.84 0.47
CA THR A 111 -0.81 20.84 -0.60
C THR A 111 0.63 21.20 -0.97
N LYS A 112 0.84 21.61 -2.22
CA LYS A 112 2.09 22.20 -2.71
C LYS A 112 1.82 23.57 -3.34
N PRO A 113 2.74 24.54 -3.22
CA PRO A 113 2.60 25.82 -3.90
C PRO A 113 2.74 25.61 -5.42
N THR A 114 1.81 26.19 -6.18
CA THR A 114 1.80 26.19 -7.64
C THR A 114 1.60 27.61 -8.15
N LEU A 115 2.25 27.92 -9.27
CA LEU A 115 2.08 29.17 -9.97
C LEU A 115 0.86 29.07 -10.88
N GLU A 116 -0.08 29.99 -10.72
CA GLU A 116 -1.28 30.08 -11.52
C GLU A 116 -1.48 31.49 -12.05
N LYS A 117 -2.17 31.60 -13.18
CA LYS A 117 -2.58 32.90 -13.73
C LYS A 117 -3.98 33.23 -13.24
N ALA A 118 -4.13 34.33 -12.51
CA ALA A 118 -5.43 34.86 -12.10
C ALA A 118 -6.17 35.50 -13.28
N ASP A 119 -7.48 35.70 -13.15
CA ASP A 119 -8.35 36.24 -14.22
C ASP A 119 -7.93 37.64 -14.68
N ASN A 120 -7.30 38.41 -13.79
CA ASN A 120 -6.72 39.73 -14.07
C ASN A 120 -5.37 39.67 -14.80
N GLY A 121 -4.84 38.47 -15.07
CA GLY A 121 -3.57 38.23 -15.74
C GLY A 121 -2.34 38.15 -14.83
N GLU A 122 -2.51 38.34 -13.52
CA GLU A 122 -1.43 38.27 -12.54
C GLU A 122 -0.98 36.81 -12.29
N ILE A 123 0.32 36.59 -12.07
CA ILE A 123 0.83 35.29 -11.62
C ILE A 123 0.74 35.27 -10.10
N VAL A 124 -0.07 34.34 -9.58
CA VAL A 124 -0.29 34.16 -8.14
C VAL A 124 0.21 32.79 -7.69
N ILE A 125 0.66 32.70 -6.44
CA ILE A 125 1.00 31.43 -5.80
C ILE A 125 -0.25 30.91 -5.10
N ARG A 126 -0.70 29.70 -5.46
CA ARG A 126 -1.79 29.00 -4.75
C ARG A 126 -1.27 27.70 -4.16
N ASN A 127 -1.87 27.28 -3.04
CA ASN A 127 -1.59 25.97 -2.45
C ASN A 127 -2.61 24.95 -2.97
N ASN A 128 -2.18 24.11 -3.91
CA ASN A 128 -3.03 23.10 -4.52
C ASN A 128 -2.78 21.71 -3.95
N PRO A 129 -3.79 20.83 -3.90
CA PRO A 129 -3.62 19.45 -3.49
C PRO A 129 -2.54 18.72 -4.30
N VAL A 130 -1.66 17.99 -3.61
CA VAL A 130 -0.65 17.13 -4.26
C VAL A 130 -1.33 16.00 -5.04
N PHE A 131 -2.41 15.45 -4.49
CA PHE A 131 -3.26 14.42 -5.09
C PHE A 131 -4.68 14.96 -5.31
N GLY A 132 -4.79 15.93 -6.22
CA GLY A 132 -6.06 16.56 -6.61
C GLY A 132 -6.57 16.07 -7.96
N ASN A 133 -7.84 16.38 -8.28
CA ASN A 133 -8.51 15.87 -9.47
C ASN A 133 -7.80 16.19 -10.80
N ASP A 134 -7.07 17.31 -10.87
CA ASP A 134 -6.40 17.76 -12.10
C ASP A 134 -4.87 17.59 -12.06
N ASN A 135 -4.34 16.83 -11.10
CA ASN A 135 -2.88 16.73 -10.86
C ASN A 135 -2.35 15.30 -11.04
N TYR A 136 -3.11 14.42 -11.71
CA TYR A 136 -2.65 13.08 -12.04
C TYR A 136 -1.66 13.09 -13.21
N SER A 137 -0.53 12.39 -13.08
CA SER A 137 0.39 12.12 -14.20
C SER A 137 0.99 10.73 -14.06
N LEU A 138 1.17 10.03 -15.20
CA LEU A 138 1.76 8.69 -15.23
C LEU A 138 3.14 8.61 -14.58
N LEU A 139 3.90 9.72 -14.59
CA LEU A 139 5.26 9.79 -14.06
C LEU A 139 5.35 10.45 -12.68
N MET A 140 4.29 11.14 -12.23
CA MET A 140 4.28 11.88 -10.97
C MET A 140 2.86 12.08 -10.45
N ASN A 141 2.67 11.93 -9.15
CA ASN A 141 1.35 11.94 -8.51
C ASN A 141 0.42 10.97 -9.27
N ASN A 142 0.75 9.68 -9.29
CA ASN A 142 -0.15 8.61 -9.72
C ASN A 142 -0.64 7.77 -8.53
N CYS A 143 -1.33 6.66 -8.80
CA CYS A 143 -1.81 5.75 -7.76
C CYS A 143 -0.68 5.15 -6.90
N GLN A 144 0.47 4.83 -7.49
CA GLN A 144 1.62 4.33 -6.74
C GLN A 144 2.20 5.41 -5.82
N ASP A 145 2.39 6.63 -6.34
CA ASP A 145 2.87 7.76 -5.53
C ASP A 145 1.95 8.02 -4.34
N PHE A 146 0.63 7.99 -4.57
CA PHE A 146 -0.36 8.16 -3.51
C PHE A 146 -0.19 7.10 -2.41
N ALA A 147 -0.14 5.84 -2.79
CA ALA A 147 -0.01 4.74 -1.86
C ALA A 147 1.34 4.74 -1.12
N THR A 148 2.43 5.06 -1.82
CA THR A 148 3.77 5.23 -1.25
C THR A 148 3.81 6.36 -0.22
N GLU A 149 3.18 7.50 -0.50
CA GLU A 149 3.10 8.60 0.47
C GLU A 149 2.25 8.25 1.68
N VAL A 150 1.17 7.47 1.50
CA VAL A 150 0.37 6.95 2.61
C VAL A 150 1.21 6.01 3.48
N GLU A 151 1.94 5.08 2.88
CA GLU A 151 2.80 4.15 3.62
C GLU A 151 3.90 4.90 4.41
N LYS A 152 4.56 5.89 3.79
CA LYS A 152 5.53 6.74 4.48
C LYS A 152 4.90 7.46 5.68
N ASP A 153 3.67 7.94 5.53
CA ASP A 153 2.98 8.65 6.61
C ASP A 153 2.56 7.71 7.76
N ILE A 154 2.13 6.48 7.46
CA ILE A 154 1.93 5.42 8.48
C ILE A 154 3.22 5.20 9.28
N LEU A 155 4.36 5.08 8.62
CA LEU A 155 5.65 4.88 9.31
C LEU A 155 6.03 6.07 10.17
N LYS A 156 5.68 7.31 9.77
CA LYS A 156 5.86 8.50 10.61
C LYS A 156 4.96 8.46 11.83
N ILE A 157 3.67 8.15 11.68
CA ILE A 157 2.72 8.04 12.78
C ILE A 157 3.19 7.00 13.79
N LYS A 158 3.64 5.83 13.33
CA LYS A 158 4.15 4.75 14.18
C LYS A 158 5.44 5.11 14.94
N LYS A 159 6.26 6.01 14.42
CA LYS A 159 7.48 6.49 15.10
C LYS A 159 7.23 7.55 16.16
N VAL A 160 6.06 8.18 16.15
CA VAL A 160 5.69 9.28 17.06
C VAL A 160 4.90 8.77 18.28
N LYS A 161 4.35 7.55 18.20
CA LYS A 161 3.73 6.82 19.33
C LYS A 161 4.79 6.09 20.15
#